data_AF-A0A7W7PEU1-F1
#
_entry.id   AF-A0A7W7PEU1-F1
#
_cell.length_a   1.000
_cell.length_b   1.000
_cell.length_c   1.000
_cell.angle_alpha   90.00
_cell.angle_beta   90.00
_cell.angle_gamma   90.00
#
_symmetry.space_group_name_H-M   'P 1'
#
loop_
_entity.id
_entity.type
_entity.pdbx_description
1 polymer ?
#
loop_
_entity_poly.entity_id
_entity_poly.type
_entity_poly.pdbx_seq_one_letter_code
_entity_poly.pdbx_strand_id
1 'polypeptide(L)'
;MAIFMHAILPGVTAAQYDALNSALRDLPGDTFAGCLAHVAVTTDAGLQVFDLWESEEAMAAFTERLMPHAERAGFPSTGEPPQVLPVHNYWLPGA
;
A
#
# COMPACT_ATOMS: atom_id res chain seq x y z
N MET A 1 -11.74 -7.00 -10.92
CA MET A 1 -11.66 -5.77 -11.75
C MET A 1 -10.57 -4.93 -11.14
N ALA A 2 -9.62 -4.43 -11.94
CA ALA A 2 -8.49 -3.70 -11.38
C ALA A 2 -8.94 -2.41 -10.71
N ILE A 3 -8.22 -2.02 -9.67
CA ILE A 3 -8.45 -0.79 -8.91
C ILE A 3 -7.18 0.02 -8.76
N PHE A 4 -7.35 1.33 -8.62
CA PHE A 4 -6.30 2.24 -8.26
C PHE A 4 -6.59 2.73 -6.84
N MET A 5 -5.64 2.49 -5.94
CA MET A 5 -5.72 2.86 -4.54
C MET A 5 -4.79 4.05 -4.29
N HIS A 6 -5.30 5.06 -3.58
CA HIS A 6 -4.52 6.19 -3.09
C HIS A 6 -4.72 6.34 -1.58
N ALA A 7 -3.62 6.20 -0.82
CA ALA A 7 -3.59 6.44 0.61
C ALA A 7 -2.76 7.68 0.94
N ILE A 8 -3.26 8.50 1.85
CA ILE A 8 -2.54 9.62 2.44
C ILE A 8 -2.22 9.25 3.89
N LEU A 9 -0.95 9.34 4.27
CA LEU A 9 -0.43 8.90 5.56
C LEU A 9 0.32 10.08 6.24
N PRO A 10 -0.40 11.01 6.88
CA PRO A 10 0.20 12.18 7.50
C PRO A 10 1.22 11.81 8.59
N GLY A 11 2.35 12.50 8.61
CA GLY A 11 3.40 12.29 9.62
C GLY A 11 4.21 10.99 9.49
N VAL A 12 3.88 10.10 8.55
CA VAL A 12 4.70 8.91 8.28
C VAL A 12 6.01 9.33 7.60
N THR A 13 7.12 8.91 8.20
CA THR A 13 8.46 9.17 7.68
C THR A 13 8.93 8.09 6.70
N ALA A 14 9.89 8.42 5.83
CA ALA A 14 10.54 7.45 4.94
C ALA A 14 11.15 6.27 5.72
N ALA A 15 11.78 6.54 6.87
CA ALA A 15 12.37 5.49 7.70
C ALA A 15 11.33 4.52 8.28
N GLN A 16 10.16 5.03 8.71
CA GLN A 16 9.04 4.18 9.15
C GLN A 16 8.51 3.33 7.99
N TYR A 17 8.37 3.92 6.80
CA TYR A 17 7.99 3.20 5.58
C TYR A 17 8.99 2.09 5.24
N ASP A 18 10.28 2.38 5.21
CA ASP A 18 11.31 1.40 4.87
C ASP A 18 11.31 0.23 5.87
N ALA A 19 11.17 0.52 7.16
CA ALA A 19 11.07 -0.50 8.20
C ALA A 19 9.83 -1.40 8.01
N LEU A 20 8.67 -0.80 7.71
CA LEU A 20 7.44 -1.55 7.43
C LEU A 20 7.58 -2.41 6.16
N ASN A 21 8.03 -1.82 5.06
CA ASN A 21 8.23 -2.51 3.79
C ASN A 21 9.23 -3.67 3.90
N SER A 22 10.31 -3.50 4.68
CA SER A 22 11.24 -4.60 5.00
C SER A 22 10.53 -5.71 5.76
N ALA A 23 9.79 -5.38 6.82
CA ALA A 23 9.08 -6.37 7.62
C ALA A 23 8.02 -7.17 6.82
N LEU A 24 7.40 -6.55 5.82
CA LEU A 24 6.44 -7.21 4.93
C LEU A 24 7.12 -8.15 3.92
N ARG A 25 8.33 -7.80 3.45
CA ARG A 25 9.12 -8.66 2.55
C ARG A 25 9.66 -9.91 3.23
N ASP A 26 9.85 -9.85 4.54
CA ASP A 26 10.32 -10.99 5.35
C ASP A 26 9.20 -11.98 5.71
N LEU A 27 7.93 -11.64 5.44
CA LEU A 27 6.81 -12.55 5.67
C LEU A 27 6.85 -13.74 4.69
N PRO A 28 6.42 -14.95 5.12
CA PRO A 28 6.35 -16.10 4.24
C PRO A 28 5.29 -15.91 3.16
N GLY A 29 5.54 -16.49 1.98
CA GLY A 29 4.65 -16.45 0.82
C GLY A 29 4.76 -15.14 0.04
N ASP A 30 3.84 -14.95 -0.91
CA ASP A 30 3.77 -13.71 -1.68
C ASP A 30 2.96 -12.67 -0.91
N THR A 31 3.65 -11.74 -0.23
CA THR A 31 3.01 -10.66 0.54
C THR A 31 2.21 -9.71 -0.33
N PHE A 32 2.66 -9.49 -1.56
CA PHE A 32 2.13 -8.46 -2.45
C PHE A 32 1.33 -9.07 -3.61
N ALA A 33 0.83 -10.30 -3.42
CA ALA A 33 0.05 -11.01 -4.43
C ALA A 33 -1.11 -10.14 -4.95
N GLY A 34 -1.14 -9.91 -6.26
CA GLY A 34 -2.14 -9.07 -6.93
C GLY A 34 -1.87 -7.57 -6.90
N CYS A 35 -0.77 -7.11 -6.29
CA CYS A 35 -0.26 -5.74 -6.43
C CYS A 35 0.57 -5.63 -7.72
N LEU A 36 0.05 -4.92 -8.71
CA LEU A 36 0.67 -4.80 -10.04
C LEU A 36 1.72 -3.68 -10.09
N ALA A 37 1.49 -2.61 -9.34
CA ALA A 37 2.44 -1.52 -9.17
C ALA A 37 2.22 -0.86 -7.82
N HIS A 38 3.31 -0.48 -7.17
CA HIS A 38 3.32 0.22 -5.88
C HIS A 38 4.26 1.42 -5.97
N VAL A 39 3.78 2.59 -5.55
CA VAL A 39 4.57 3.81 -5.47
C VAL A 39 4.36 4.47 -4.12
N ALA A 40 5.44 4.68 -3.39
CA ALA A 40 5.45 5.47 -2.17
C ALA A 40 6.15 6.81 -2.42
N VAL A 41 5.47 7.91 -2.11
CA VAL A 41 5.93 9.28 -2.32
C VAL A 41 6.05 9.99 -0.98
N THR A 42 7.24 10.46 -0.66
CA THR A 42 7.47 11.35 0.50
C THR A 42 7.01 12.76 0.18
N THR A 43 6.30 13.37 1.11
CA THR A 43 5.78 14.75 1.02
C THR A 43 6.12 15.52 2.30
N ASP A 44 5.98 16.85 2.28
CA ASP A 44 6.17 17.67 3.48
C ASP A 44 5.19 17.30 4.61
N ALA A 45 4.03 16.72 4.28
CA ALA A 45 2.99 16.34 5.23
C ALA A 45 3.11 14.88 5.73
N GLY A 46 4.00 14.06 5.18
CA GLY A 46 4.10 12.63 5.46
C GLY A 46 4.30 11.80 4.19
N LEU A 47 3.63 10.65 4.08
CA LEU A 47 3.75 9.74 2.95
C LEU A 47 2.43 9.67 2.16
N GLN A 48 2.52 9.48 0.85
CA GLN A 48 1.39 9.03 0.03
C GLN A 48 1.74 7.72 -0.68
N VAL A 49 0.77 6.82 -0.75
CA VAL A 49 0.92 5.52 -1.42
C VAL A 49 -0.09 5.44 -2.55
N PHE A 50 0.39 4.99 -3.71
CA PHE A 50 -0.40 4.76 -4.91
C PHE A 50 -0.18 3.34 -5.38
N ASP A 51 -1.24 2.54 -5.39
CA ASP A 51 -1.17 1.15 -5.82
C ASP A 51 -2.15 0.87 -6.95
N LEU A 52 -1.69 0.03 -7.88
CA LEU A 52 -2.55 -0.62 -8.86
C LEU A 52 -2.72 -2.08 -8.43
N TRP A 53 -3.95 -2.50 -8.17
CA TRP A 53 -4.28 -3.87 -7.77
C TRP A 53 -5.11 -4.57 -8.86
N GLU A 54 -4.95 -5.89 -8.97
CA GLU A 54 -5.78 -6.74 -9.83
C GLU A 54 -7.26 -6.72 -9.43
N SER A 55 -7.53 -6.57 -8.12
CA SER A 55 -8.87 -6.48 -7.56
C SER A 55 -8.93 -5.89 -6.14
N GLU A 56 -10.13 -5.53 -5.69
CA GLU A 56 -10.39 -5.13 -4.30
C GLU A 56 -10.08 -6.26 -3.32
N GLU A 57 -10.33 -7.52 -3.70
CA GLU A 57 -10.05 -8.69 -2.86
C GLU A 57 -8.54 -8.88 -2.63
N ALA A 58 -7.71 -8.66 -3.65
CA ALA A 58 -6.25 -8.70 -3.51
C ALA A 58 -5.74 -7.61 -2.54
N MET A 59 -6.25 -6.39 -2.69
CA MET A 59 -5.95 -5.27 -1.78
C MET A 59 -6.41 -5.56 -0.34
N ALA A 60 -7.60 -6.14 -0.17
CA ALA A 60 -8.13 -6.50 1.15
C ALA A 60 -7.27 -7.57 1.83
N ALA A 61 -6.90 -8.63 1.10
CA ALA A 61 -6.02 -9.68 1.62
C ALA A 61 -4.63 -9.15 2.02
N PHE A 62 -4.07 -8.21 1.25
CA PHE A 62 -2.85 -7.51 1.65
C PHE A 62 -3.07 -6.65 2.90
N THR A 63 -4.16 -5.90 2.98
CA THR A 63 -4.48 -5.02 4.11
C THR A 63 -4.56 -5.79 5.42
N GLU A 64 -5.19 -6.97 5.42
CA GLU A 64 -5.25 -7.85 6.60
C GLU A 64 -3.86 -8.25 7.11
N ARG A 65 -2.91 -8.49 6.21
CA ARG A 65 -1.51 -8.81 6.54
C ARG A 65 -0.71 -7.58 6.96
N LEU A 66 -1.01 -6.43 6.36
CA LEU A 66 -0.35 -5.15 6.60
C LEU A 66 -0.64 -4.61 8.00
N MET A 67 -1.92 -4.62 8.40
CA MET A 67 -2.41 -3.89 9.58
C MET A 67 -1.62 -4.20 10.86
N PRO A 68 -1.37 -5.47 11.25
CA PRO A 68 -0.61 -5.77 12.47
C PRO A 68 0.83 -5.24 12.45
N HIS A 69 1.42 -5.08 11.25
CA HIS A 69 2.80 -4.59 11.08
C HIS A 69 2.84 -3.06 11.05
N ALA A 70 1.86 -2.43 10.40
CA ALA A 70 1.69 -0.98 10.40
C ALA A 70 1.47 -0.43 11.81
N GLU A 71 0.63 -1.10 12.62
CA GLU A 71 0.43 -0.77 14.04
C GLU A 71 1.74 -0.84 14.83
N ARG A 72 2.51 -1.93 14.66
CA ARG A 72 3.83 -2.11 15.31
C ARG A 72 4.86 -1.07 14.87
N ALA A 73 4.78 -0.60 13.63
CA ALA A 73 5.65 0.44 13.08
C ALA A 73 5.22 1.86 13.48
N GLY A 74 4.11 2.01 14.22
CA GLY A 74 3.59 3.30 14.67
C GLY A 74 2.97 4.12 13.54
N PHE A 75 2.43 3.47 12.50
CA PHE A 75 1.67 4.18 11.48
C PHE A 75 0.38 4.74 12.10
N PRO A 76 -0.02 5.97 11.73
CA PRO A 76 -1.25 6.56 12.23
C PRO A 76 -2.44 5.75 11.73
N SER A 77 -3.40 5.47 12.61
CA SER A 77 -4.76 5.16 12.17
C SER A 77 -5.35 6.48 11.72
N THR A 78 -5.21 6.78 10.43
CA THR A 78 -5.65 8.06 9.85
C THR A 78 -7.16 8.25 9.94
N GLY A 79 -7.93 7.22 10.30
CA GLY A 79 -9.39 7.22 10.39
C GLY A 79 -10.09 7.32 9.03
N GLU A 80 -9.39 7.82 8.01
CA GLU A 80 -9.83 7.91 6.64
C GLU A 80 -9.36 6.68 5.85
N PRO A 81 -10.29 5.93 5.22
CA PRO A 81 -9.92 4.84 4.34
C PRO A 81 -9.22 5.37 3.08
N PRO A 82 -8.37 4.55 2.44
CA PRO A 82 -7.78 4.93 1.17
C PRO A 82 -8.86 5.14 0.10
N GLN A 83 -8.61 6.06 -0.83
CA GLN A 83 -9.46 6.22 -1.99
C GLN A 83 -9.26 5.03 -2.93
N VAL A 84 -10.36 4.37 -3.31
CA VAL A 84 -10.35 3.23 -4.24
C VAL A 84 -11.17 3.59 -5.47
N LEU A 85 -10.56 3.44 -6.64
CA LEU A 85 -11.17 3.81 -7.92
C LEU A 85 -11.13 2.62 -8.90
N PRO A 86 -12.25 2.28 -9.56
CA PRO A 86 -12.24 1.29 -10.64
C PRO A 86 -11.33 1.73 -11.79
N VAL A 87 -10.44 0.84 -12.24
CA VAL A 87 -9.54 1.11 -13.35
C VAL A 87 -10.16 0.64 -14.65
N HIS A 88 -10.34 1.57 -15.59
CA HIS A 88 -10.83 1.26 -16.93
C HIS A 88 -9.76 0.59 -17.80
N ASN A 89 -8.51 1.05 -17.71
CA ASN A 89 -7.37 0.52 -18.45
C ASN A 89 -6.05 0.85 -17.74
N TYR A 90 -5.07 -0.04 -17.78
CA TYR A 90 -3.71 0.20 -17.31
C TYR A 90 -2.69 -0.49 -18.22
N TRP A 91 -1.45 -0.01 -18.21
CA TRP A 91 -0.35 -0.60 -18.96
C TRP A 91 0.94 -0.51 -18.14
N LEU A 92 1.63 -1.63 -18.00
CA LEU A 92 2.90 -1.75 -17.29
C LEU A 92 3.96 -2.24 -18.28
N PRO A 93 4.88 -1.38 -18.74
CA PRO A 93 5.92 -1.78 -19.68
C PRO A 93 6.87 -2.79 -19.03
N GLY A 94 7.01 -3.97 -19.63
CA GLY A 94 8.01 -4.98 -19.20
C GLY A 94 7.67 -5.74 -17.92
N ALA A 95 6.42 -5.66 -17.45
CA ALA A 95 5.87 -6.54 -16.40
C ALA A 95 5.63 -7.97 -16.92
#